data_AF-A0A6P9A4V4-F1
#
_entry.id   AF-A0A6P9A4V4-F1
#
_cell.length_a   1.000
_cell.length_b   1.000
_cell.length_c   1.000
_cell.angle_alpha   90.00
_cell.angle_beta   90.00
_cell.angle_gamma   90.00
#
_symmetry.space_group_name_H-M   'P 1'
#
loop_
_entity.id
_entity.type
_entity.pdbx_description
1 polymer ?
#
loop_
_entity_poly.entity_id
_entity_poly.type
_entity_poly.pdbx_seq_one_letter_code
_entity_poly.pdbx_strand_id
1 'polypeptide(L)' 'MARGQQKLQSQAKAAEKAAKAKKQQGHNANSQKKAAQQALVFSCAVCKAQMPDPKTYKQHFENKHPKNDMPPELLSA' A
#
# COMPACT_ATOMS: atom_id res chain seq x y z
N MET A 1 -5.56 -12.76 -49.68
CA MET A 1 -4.83 -12.54 -48.41
C MET A 1 -5.73 -11.97 -47.28
N ALA A 2 -6.93 -12.50 -47.06
CA ALA A 2 -7.88 -11.99 -46.04
C ALA A 2 -7.76 -12.66 -44.65
N ARG A 3 -7.28 -13.92 -44.59
CA ARG A 3 -7.13 -14.68 -43.32
C ARG A 3 -6.00 -14.16 -42.43
N GLY A 4 -4.94 -13.59 -43.02
CA GLY A 4 -3.81 -13.06 -42.27
C GLY A 4 -4.18 -11.83 -41.42
N GLN A 5 -4.94 -10.92 -42.01
CA GLN A 5 -5.36 -9.68 -41.34
C GLN A 5 -6.33 -9.96 -40.19
N GLN A 6 -7.24 -10.93 -40.36
CA GLN A 6 -8.14 -11.38 -39.30
C GLN A 6 -7.38 -12.05 -38.13
N LYS A 7 -6.30 -12.80 -38.41
CA LYS A 7 -5.41 -13.35 -37.39
C LYS A 7 -4.67 -12.26 -36.61
N LEU A 8 -4.12 -11.27 -37.31
CA LEU A 8 -3.44 -10.12 -36.69
C LEU A 8 -4.38 -9.32 -35.78
N GLN A 9 -5.60 -9.05 -36.24
CA GLN A 9 -6.60 -8.34 -35.44
C GLN A 9 -7.02 -9.14 -34.20
N SER A 10 -7.13 -10.47 -34.32
CA SER A 10 -7.49 -11.34 -33.21
C SER A 10 -6.38 -11.40 -32.15
N GLN A 11 -5.12 -11.48 -32.57
CA GLN A 11 -3.97 -11.46 -31.67
C GLN A 11 -3.83 -10.12 -30.94
N ALA A 12 -4.03 -8.99 -31.64
CA ALA A 12 -4.01 -7.67 -31.02
C ALA A 12 -5.11 -7.53 -29.95
N LYS A 13 -6.35 -7.96 -30.24
CA LYS A 13 -7.46 -7.93 -29.29
C LYS A 13 -7.22 -8.83 -28.08
N ALA A 14 -6.58 -9.99 -28.26
CA ALA A 14 -6.23 -10.88 -27.15
C ALA A 14 -5.14 -10.29 -26.25
N ALA A 15 -4.10 -9.70 -26.84
CA ALA A 15 -3.04 -9.02 -26.11
C ALA A 15 -3.58 -7.82 -25.31
N GLU A 16 -4.48 -7.02 -25.89
CA GLU A 16 -5.14 -5.93 -25.16
C GLU A 16 -5.97 -6.42 -23.98
N LYS A 17 -6.75 -7.51 -24.16
CA LYS A 17 -7.55 -8.08 -23.06
C LYS A 17 -6.65 -8.61 -21.93
N ALA A 18 -5.54 -9.27 -22.25
CA ALA A 18 -4.58 -9.75 -21.27
C ALA A 18 -3.90 -8.59 -20.52
N ALA A 19 -3.53 -7.51 -21.22
CA ALA A 19 -2.95 -6.32 -20.60
C ALA A 19 -3.95 -5.60 -19.67
N LYS A 20 -5.22 -5.49 -20.08
CA LYS A 20 -6.30 -4.92 -19.25
C LYS A 20 -6.56 -5.78 -18.00
N ALA A 21 -6.60 -7.10 -18.14
CA ALA A 21 -6.76 -8.02 -17.02
C ALA A 21 -5.58 -7.94 -16.03
N LYS A 22 -4.33 -7.87 -16.52
CA LYS A 22 -3.14 -7.72 -15.67
C LYS A 22 -3.15 -6.39 -14.90
N LYS A 23 -3.57 -5.29 -15.52
CA LYS A 23 -3.72 -3.99 -14.85
C LYS A 23 -4.79 -4.02 -13.76
N GLN A 24 -5.88 -4.74 -13.97
CA GLN A 24 -6.95 -4.89 -12.98
C GLN A 24 -6.52 -5.76 -11.78
N GLN A 25 -5.69 -6.79 -11.99
CA GLN A 25 -5.22 -7.67 -10.93
C GLN A 25 -4.30 -6.97 -9.90
N GLY A 26 -3.60 -5.90 -10.28
CA GLY A 26 -2.74 -5.13 -9.38
C GLY A 26 -3.48 -4.10 -8.51
N HIS A 27 -4.65 -3.63 -8.95
CA HIS A 27 -5.44 -2.59 -8.26
C HIS A 27 -6.69 -3.16 -7.57
N ASN A 28 -6.59 -4.37 -7.02
CA ASN A 28 -7.67 -4.92 -6.22
C ASN A 28 -7.77 -4.14 -4.90
N ALA A 29 -8.95 -3.62 -4.57
CA ALA A 29 -9.20 -2.87 -3.33
C ALA A 29 -8.77 -3.67 -2.08
N ASN A 30 -8.77 -5.00 -2.15
CA ASN A 30 -8.33 -5.88 -1.07
C ASN A 30 -6.79 -5.85 -0.88
N SER A 31 -5.99 -5.84 -1.96
CA SER A 31 -4.53 -5.78 -1.86
C SER A 31 -4.04 -4.40 -1.38
N GLN A 32 -4.68 -3.31 -1.79
CA GLN A 32 -4.37 -1.97 -1.27
C GLN A 32 -4.74 -1.82 0.20
N LYS A 33 -5.88 -2.37 0.63
CA LYS A 33 -6.29 -2.38 2.04
C LYS A 33 -5.31 -3.17 2.91
N LYS A 34 -4.83 -4.32 2.44
CA LYS A 34 -3.81 -5.11 3.16
C LYS A 34 -2.48 -4.38 3.27
N ALA A 35 -2.02 -3.74 2.19
CA ALA A 35 -0.82 -2.92 2.23
C ALA A 35 -0.95 -1.73 3.20
N ALA A 36 -2.12 -1.08 3.24
CA ALA A 36 -2.39 0.02 4.17
C ALA A 36 -2.43 -0.44 5.64
N GLN A 37 -2.96 -1.64 5.92
CA GLN A 37 -2.93 -2.22 7.27
C GLN A 37 -1.51 -2.62 7.68
N GLN A 38 -0.70 -3.13 6.75
CA GLN A 38 0.72 -3.42 6.99
C GLN A 38 1.55 -2.15 7.19
N ALA A 39 1.10 -1.00 6.66
CA ALA A 39 1.76 0.27 6.88
C ALA A 39 1.54 0.83 8.29
N LEU A 40 0.46 0.46 9.00
CA LEU A 40 0.17 0.95 10.36
C LEU A 40 0.91 0.12 11.43
N VAL A 41 2.23 0.22 11.43
CA VAL A 41 3.11 -0.63 12.26
C VAL A 41 3.25 -0.10 13.70
N PHE A 42 3.15 1.21 13.91
CA PHE A 42 3.48 1.82 15.20
C PHE A 42 2.24 2.24 15.98
N SER A 43 1.99 1.64 17.13
CA SER A 43 0.90 2.04 18.03
C SER A 43 1.41 2.89 19.19
N CYS A 44 0.75 4.02 19.45
CA CYS A 44 1.07 4.88 20.58
C CYS A 44 0.77 4.22 21.92
N ALA A 45 1.78 4.12 22.80
CA ALA A 45 1.62 3.54 24.13
C ALA A 45 0.66 4.33 25.05
N VAL A 46 0.48 5.64 24.79
CA VAL A 46 -0.33 6.52 25.64
C VAL A 46 -1.78 6.61 25.14
N CYS A 47 -1.97 6.94 23.86
CA CYS A 47 -3.31 7.18 23.31
C CYS A 47 -3.78 6.13 22.30
N LYS A 48 -2.99 5.08 22.05
CA LYS A 48 -3.30 3.98 21.11
C LYS A 48 -3.51 4.41 19.65
N ALA A 49 -3.13 5.63 19.28
CA ALA A 49 -3.11 6.06 17.88
C ALA A 49 -2.14 5.21 17.06
N GLN A 50 -2.57 4.76 15.88
CA GLN A 50 -1.73 4.01 14.93
C GLN A 50 -1.07 4.98 13.96
N MET A 51 0.25 4.90 13.85
CA MET A 51 1.08 5.75 13.00
C MET A 51 1.82 4.87 11.98
N PRO A 52 1.88 5.30 10.71
CA PRO A 52 2.50 4.47 9.68
C PRO A 52 4.03 4.51 9.70
N ASP A 53 4.62 5.59 10.24
CA ASP A 53 6.06 5.84 10.18
C ASP A 53 6.62 6.23 11.56
N PRO A 54 7.86 5.80 11.90
CA PRO A 54 8.54 6.17 13.15
C PRO A 54 8.69 7.68 13.31
N LYS A 55 8.94 8.40 12.20
CA LYS A 55 9.10 9.86 12.19
C LYS A 55 7.83 10.57 12.64
N THR A 56 6.69 10.16 12.09
CA THR A 56 5.37 10.71 12.45
C THR A 56 5.00 10.33 13.87
N TYR A 57 5.44 9.15 14.35
CA TYR A 57 5.24 8.71 15.72
C TYR A 57 6.05 9.53 16.74
N LYS A 58 7.32 9.84 16.44
CA LYS A 58 8.16 10.75 17.23
C LYS A 58 7.54 12.16 17.32
N GLN A 59 7.13 12.71 16.18
CA GLN A 59 6.48 14.03 16.15
C GLN A 59 5.13 14.03 16.88
N HIS A 60 4.40 12.92 16.86
CA HIS A 60 3.19 12.75 17.67
C HIS A 60 3.50 12.79 19.17
N PHE A 61 4.53 12.07 19.63
CA PHE A 61 4.94 12.05 21.03
C PHE A 61 5.42 13.42 21.52
N GLU A 62 6.29 14.09 20.77
CA GLU A 62 6.80 15.42 21.15
C GLU A 62 5.70 16.48 21.27
N ASN A 63 4.68 16.44 20.40
CA ASN A 63 3.61 17.45 20.40
C ASN A 63 2.41 17.12 21.30
N LYS A 64 2.08 15.83 21.48
CA LYS A 64 0.87 15.40 22.22
C LYS A 64 1.17 14.77 23.58
N HIS A 65 2.39 14.28 23.78
CA HIS A 65 2.82 13.63 25.01
C HIS A 65 4.12 14.26 25.58
N PRO A 66 4.20 15.59 25.73
CA PRO A 66 5.43 16.30 26.14
C PRO A 66 5.91 15.98 27.57
N LYS A 67 5.11 15.25 28.37
CA LYS A 67 5.44 14.83 29.74
C LYS A 67 5.82 13.35 29.84
N ASN A 68 5.65 12.57 28.78
CA ASN A 68 6.00 11.14 28.78
C ASN A 68 7.30 10.94 28.01
N ASP A 69 8.20 10.14 28.60
CA ASP A 69 9.44 9.73 27.94
C ASP A 69 9.14 8.90 26.69
N MET A 70 9.95 9.07 25.64
CA MET A 70 9.70 8.40 24.36
C MET A 70 9.73 6.88 24.55
N PRO A 71 8.74 6.14 24.04
CA PRO A 71 8.66 4.70 24.26
C PRO A 71 9.83 3.98 23.57
N PRO A 72 10.48 3.01 24.24
CA PRO A 72 11.65 2.29 23.73
C PRO A 72 11.39 1.49 22.44
N GLU A 73 10.11 1.26 22.12
CA GLU A 73 9.64 0.62 20.88
C GLU A 73 10.02 1.42 19.60
N LEU A 74 10.34 2.72 19.74
CA LEU A 74 10.88 3.56 18.65
C LEU A 74 12.40 3.45 18.48
N LEU A 75 13.11 2.91 19.48
CA LEU A 75 14.57 2.82 19.50
C LEU A 75 15.09 1.46 18.98
N SER A 76 14.23 0.44 18.87
CA SER A 76 14.65 -0.94 18.59
C SER A 76 14.16 -1.53 17.25
N ALA A 77 13.97 -0.70 16.22
CA ALA A 77 13.71 -1.18 14.85
C ALA A 77 14.60 -0.45 13.84
#